data_AF-A0A6J4KSL6-F1
#
_entry.id   AF-A0A6J4KSL6-F1
#
_cell.length_a   1.000
_cell.length_b   1.000
_cell.length_c   1.000
_cell.angle_alpha   90.00
_cell.angle_beta   90.00
_cell.angle_gamma   90.00
#
_symmetry.space_group_name_H-M   'P 1'
#
loop_
_entity.id
_entity.type
_entity.pdbx_description
1 polymer ?
#
loop_
_entity_poly.entity_id
_entity_poly.type
_entity_poly.pdbx_seq_one_letter_code
_entity_poly.pdbx_strand_id
1 'polypeptide(L)' 'MAQIRTFGQTLPLTGIVLTKMDGTAKGGIVVALKEEFDLPVKFIGVGEKMGDLVPFEIESFAEEVLEA' A
#
# COMPACT_ATOMS: atom_id res chain seq x y z
N MET A 1 0.76 -6.79 -8.62
CA MET A 1 1.95 -7.68 -8.53
C MET A 1 2.88 -7.56 -9.75
N ALA A 2 2.37 -7.64 -10.99
CA ALA A 2 3.21 -7.52 -12.20
C ALA A 2 4.16 -6.30 -12.22
N GLN A 3 3.65 -5.10 -11.89
CA GLN A 3 4.47 -3.88 -11.87
C GLN A 3 5.68 -3.98 -10.95
N ILE A 4 5.50 -4.50 -9.73
CA ILE A 4 6.59 -4.65 -8.74
C ILE A 4 7.65 -5.60 -9.24
N ARG A 5 7.24 -6.71 -9.87
CA ARG A 5 8.17 -7.66 -10.49
C ARG A 5 8.97 -6.99 -11.61
N THR A 6 8.31 -6.21 -12.48
CA THR A 6 8.98 -5.49 -13.57
C THR A 6 9.98 -4.45 -13.05
N PHE A 7 9.60 -3.64 -12.06
CA PHE A 7 10.51 -2.64 -11.49
C PHE A 7 11.65 -3.30 -10.69
N GLY A 8 11.35 -4.33 -9.89
CA GLY A 8 12.32 -5.09 -9.11
C GLY A 8 13.37 -5.82 -9.94
N GLN A 9 13.07 -6.15 -11.20
CA GLN A 9 14.05 -6.68 -12.15
C GLN A 9 15.07 -5.63 -12.62
N THR A 10 14.73 -4.34 -12.54
CA THR A 10 15.57 -3.24 -13.02
C THR A 10 16.38 -2.62 -11.88
N LEU A 11 15.79 -2.47 -10.70
CA LEU A 11 16.44 -1.92 -9.51
C LEU A 11 15.84 -2.47 -8.21
N PRO A 12 16.63 -2.55 -7.12
CA PRO A 12 16.11 -2.90 -5.81
C PRO A 12 15.04 -1.90 -5.36
N LEU A 13 13.90 -2.42 -4.90
CA LEU A 13 12.82 -1.62 -4.36
C LEU A 13 12.97 -1.53 -2.83
N THR A 14 12.72 -0.34 -2.27
CA THR A 14 12.84 -0.09 -0.82
C THR A 14 11.49 0.16 -0.14
N GLY A 15 10.43 0.32 -0.92
CA GLY A 15 9.10 0.57 -0.42
C GLY A 15 8.11 0.91 -1.52
N ILE A 16 6.84 1.03 -1.13
CA ILE A 16 5.72 1.23 -2.04
C ILE A 16 4.86 2.40 -1.54
N VAL A 17 4.33 3.19 -2.46
CA VAL A 17 3.25 4.15 -2.21
C VAL A 17 2.00 3.64 -2.90
N LEU A 18 0.90 3.51 -2.16
CA LEU A 18 -0.37 3.01 -2.69
C LEU A 18 -1.39 4.14 -2.80
N THR A 19 -1.75 4.53 -4.00
CA THR A 19 -2.75 5.58 -4.24
C THR A 19 -4.14 5.00 -4.41
N LYS A 20 -5.17 5.87 -4.38
CA LYS A 20 -6.58 5.49 -4.55
C LYS A 20 -6.94 4.44 -3.51
N MET A 21 -6.79 4.78 -2.23
CA MET A 21 -7.15 3.98 -1.05
C MET A 21 -8.52 4.37 -0.45
N ASP A 22 -9.16 5.37 -1.04
CA ASP A 22 -10.50 5.95 -0.77
C ASP A 22 -11.74 5.07 -1.06
N GLY A 23 -11.62 3.74 -1.05
CA GLY A 23 -12.69 2.85 -1.55
C GLY A 23 -12.62 1.45 -0.95
N THR A 24 -13.68 0.66 -1.15
CA THR A 24 -14.13 -0.40 -0.22
C THR A 24 -13.42 -1.76 -0.28
N ALA A 25 -12.37 -1.95 -1.07
CA ALA A 25 -11.78 -3.30 -1.32
C ALA A 25 -10.25 -3.37 -1.22
N LYS A 26 -9.64 -2.72 -0.21
CA LYS A 26 -8.21 -2.34 -0.30
C LYS A 26 -7.28 -2.93 0.78
N GLY A 27 -7.82 -3.65 1.76
CA GLY A 27 -7.06 -4.42 2.76
C GLY A 27 -6.10 -5.46 2.14
N GLY A 28 -6.64 -6.27 1.24
CA GLY A 28 -5.96 -7.47 0.74
C GLY A 28 -4.69 -7.23 -0.06
N ILE A 29 -4.55 -6.08 -0.74
CA ILE A 29 -3.35 -5.82 -1.54
C ILE A 29 -2.14 -5.54 -0.64
N VAL A 30 -2.31 -4.85 0.49
CA VAL A 30 -1.21 -4.57 1.43
C VAL A 30 -0.65 -5.88 1.99
N VAL A 31 -1.54 -6.79 2.39
CA VAL A 31 -1.16 -8.12 2.90
C VAL A 31 -0.42 -8.92 1.83
N ALA A 32 -0.98 -9.01 0.62
CA ALA A 32 -0.37 -9.76 -0.47
C ALA A 32 1.00 -9.19 -0.89
N LEU A 33 1.17 -7.86 -0.84
CA LEU A 33 2.45 -7.21 -1.11
C LEU A 33 3.51 -7.56 -0.07
N LYS A 34 3.12 -7.60 1.21
CA LYS A 34 4.01 -7.99 2.30
C LYS A 34 4.43 -9.45 2.18
N GLU A 35 3.49 -10.35 1.89
CA GLU A 35 3.77 -11.80 1.74
C GLU A 35 4.65 -12.10 0.52
N GLU A 36 4.42 -11.43 -0.61
CA GLU A 36 5.09 -11.77 -1.88
C GLU A 36 6.44 -11.06 -2.05
N PHE A 37 6.60 -9.84 -1.54
CA PHE A 37 7.77 -9.00 -1.84
C PHE A 37 8.52 -8.47 -0.61
N ASP A 38 7.97 -8.62 0.59
CA ASP A 38 8.52 -8.07 1.84
C ASP A 38 8.82 -6.56 1.79
N LEU A 39 8.12 -5.81 0.92
CA LEU A 39 8.33 -4.38 0.74
C LEU A 39 7.43 -3.58 1.69
N PRO A 40 7.96 -2.58 2.43
CA PRO A 40 7.15 -1.74 3.29
C PRO A 40 6.32 -0.75 2.46
N VAL A 41 5.02 -0.67 2.75
CA VAL A 41 4.20 0.47 2.30
C VAL A 41 4.61 1.69 3.12
N LYS A 42 4.91 2.81 2.45
CA LYS A 42 5.40 4.06 3.07
C LYS A 42 4.29 5.09 3.21
N PHE A 43 3.45 5.21 2.19
CA PHE A 43 2.37 6.18 2.12
C PHE A 43 1.15 5.57 1.43
N ILE A 44 -0.02 6.08 1.78
CA ILE A 44 -1.29 5.79 1.11
C ILE A 44 -1.97 7.08 0.66
N GLY A 45 -2.57 7.06 -0.52
CA GLY A 45 -3.38 8.15 -1.06
C GLY A 45 -4.86 7.87 -0.83
N VAL A 46 -5.52 8.54 0.10
CA VAL A 46 -6.92 8.32 0.49
C VAL A 46 -7.90 9.31 -0.17
N GLY A 47 -7.49 9.90 -1.30
CA GLY A 47 -8.27 10.86 -2.06
C GLY A 47 -7.45 11.51 -3.18
N GLU A 48 -7.96 12.61 -3.72
CA GLU A 48 -7.43 13.30 -4.90
C GLU A 48 -6.69 14.62 -4.57
N LYS A 49 -6.78 15.09 -3.31
CA LYS A 49 -6.13 16.34 -2.88
C LYS A 49 -4.71 16.09 -2.41
N MET A 50 -3.90 17.16 -2.42
CA MET A 50 -2.50 17.09 -1.98
C MET A 50 -2.34 16.65 -0.52
N GLY A 51 -3.32 16.94 0.33
CA GLY A 51 -3.35 16.49 1.73
C GLY A 51 -3.79 15.04 1.92
N ASP A 52 -4.24 14.36 0.86
CA ASP A 52 -4.78 13.01 0.96
C ASP A 52 -3.69 11.93 0.80
N LEU A 53 -2.43 12.33 0.55
CA LEU A 53 -1.28 11.43 0.64
C LEU A 53 -0.74 11.44 2.08
N VAL A 54 -1.03 10.38 2.82
CA VAL A 54 -0.70 10.26 4.25
C VAL A 54 0.28 9.12 4.49
N PRO A 55 1.11 9.18 5.56
CA PRO A 55 1.94 8.05 5.98
C PRO A 55 1.11 6.79 6.20
N PHE A 56 1.68 5.63 5.86
CA PHE A 56 1.03 4.35 6.12
C PHE A 56 1.34 3.86 7.54
N GLU A 57 0.31 3.78 8.38
CA GLU A 57 0.38 3.24 9.74
C GLU A 57 -0.33 1.88 9.77
N ILE A 58 0.42 0.81 10.10
CA ILE A 58 -0.08 -0.57 9.96
C ILE A 58 -1.14 -0.89 11.01
N GLU A 59 -1.01 -0.34 12.21
CA GLU A 59 -1.96 -0.54 13.31
C GLU A 59 -3.33 0.02 12.94
N SER A 60 -3.38 1.29 12.52
CA SER A 60 -4.63 1.94 12.10
C SER A 60 -5.27 1.25 10.90
N PHE A 61 -4.46 0.77 9.94
CA PHE A 61 -4.96 0.04 8.79
C PHE A 61 -5.53 -1.34 9.18
N ALA A 62 -4.88 -2.05 10.09
CA ALA A 62 -5.35 -3.35 10.56
C ALA A 62 -6.69 -3.23 11.32
N GLU A 63 -6.83 -2.20 12.15
CA GLU A 63 -8.09 -1.87 12.83
C GLU A 63 -9.21 -1.61 11.80
N GLU A 64 -8.98 -0.74 10.82
CA GLU A 64 -9.97 -0.43 9.77
C GLU A 64 -10.40 -1.67 8.97
N VAL A 65 -9.47 -2.59 8.68
CA VAL A 65 -9.78 -3.83 7.96
C VAL A 65 -10.58 -4.84 8.80
N LEU A 66 -10.40 -4.85 10.12
CA LEU A 66 -11.10 -5.78 11.02
C LEU A 66 -12.47 -5.25 11.50
N GLU A 67 -12.66 -3.93 11.52
CA GLU A 67 -13.92 -3.29 11.91
C GLU A 67 -14.93 -3.15 10.77
N ALA A 68 -14.50 -3.35 9.51
CA ALA A 68 -15.34 -3.31 8.31
C ALA A 68 -16.02 -4.66 7.99
#